data_AF-A0A1F5WBN1-F1
#
_entry.id   AF-A0A1F5WBN1-F1
#
_cell.length_a   1.000
_cell.length_b   1.000
_cell.length_c   1.000
_cell.angle_alpha   90.00
_cell.angle_beta   90.00
_cell.angle_gamma   90.00
#
_symmetry.space_group_name_H-M   'P 1'
#
loop_
_entity.id
_entity.type
_entity.pdbx_description
1 polymer ?
#
loop_
_entity_poly.entity_id
_entity_poly.type
_entity_poly.pdbx_seq_one_letter_code
_entity_poly.pdbx_strand_id
1 'polypeptide(L)'
;MQVEYLQAVVLFLLACWILAAAFHSYFIPALDTSSRDHILDFIISKKGLKIKPELALPDIYILSIQDVAGANLITMPILEASGMPDFYVERYHKTWNRILIAEGCRQNILVHSLVHYVQFEYEPALMSLKEKEKEAWDITKQYLKHYYPWRYWALTIPYGFYNWWTSAPY
;
A
#
# COMPACT_ATOMS: atom_id res chain seq x y z
N MET A 1 19.83 -32.79 -23.90
CA MET A 1 20.58 -32.06 -22.84
C MET A 1 20.24 -30.58 -22.71
N GLN A 2 20.62 -29.67 -23.62
CA GLN A 2 20.36 -28.23 -23.41
C GLN A 2 18.86 -27.86 -23.39
N VAL A 3 18.03 -28.51 -24.20
CA VAL A 3 16.58 -28.25 -24.27
C VAL A 3 15.84 -28.74 -23.00
N GLU A 4 16.21 -29.90 -22.46
CA GLU A 4 15.60 -30.47 -21.26
C GLU A 4 15.95 -29.68 -20.00
N TYR A 5 17.19 -29.17 -19.92
CA TYR A 5 17.61 -28.29 -18.82
C TYR A 5 16.84 -26.97 -18.83
N LEU A 6 16.64 -26.38 -20.01
CA LEU A 6 15.85 -25.16 -20.15
C LEU A 6 14.38 -25.39 -19.77
N GLN A 7 13.78 -26.51 -20.20
CA GLN A 7 12.42 -26.88 -19.82
C GLN A 7 12.26 -27.08 -18.30
N ALA A 8 13.22 -27.75 -17.67
CA ALA A 8 13.21 -27.95 -16.21
C ALA A 8 13.32 -26.62 -15.44
N VAL A 9 14.16 -25.70 -15.89
CA VAL A 9 14.28 -24.36 -15.29
C VAL A 9 12.99 -23.57 -15.44
N VAL A 10 12.35 -23.60 -16.63
CA VAL A 10 11.09 -22.90 -16.87
C VAL A 10 9.97 -23.46 -15.98
N LEU A 11 9.83 -24.78 -15.88
CA LEU A 11 8.82 -25.42 -15.04
C LEU A 11 9.06 -25.14 -13.54
N PHE A 12 10.32 -25.14 -13.11
CA PHE A 12 10.68 -24.78 -11.74
C PHE A 12 10.31 -23.33 -11.41
N LEU A 13 10.65 -22.38 -12.28
CA LEU A 13 10.27 -20.97 -12.09
C LEU A 13 8.75 -20.78 -12.07
N LEU A 14 8.02 -21.49 -12.93
CA LEU A 14 6.56 -21.44 -12.98
C LEU A 14 5.92 -22.02 -11.72
N ALA A 15 6.44 -23.13 -11.19
CA ALA A 15 5.99 -23.71 -9.93
C ALA A 15 6.26 -22.79 -8.73
N CYS A 16 7.45 -22.18 -8.66
CA CYS A 16 7.76 -21.15 -7.66
C CYS A 16 6.80 -19.95 -7.75
N TRP A 17 6.44 -19.54 -8.98
CA TRP A 17 5.48 -18.47 -9.24
C TRP A 17 4.05 -18.83 -8.81
N ILE A 18 3.59 -20.06 -9.00
CA ILE A 18 2.27 -20.50 -8.52
C ILE A 18 2.26 -20.58 -6.98
N LEU A 19 3.31 -21.12 -6.38
CA LEU A 19 3.39 -21.28 -4.93
C LEU A 19 3.37 -19.92 -4.23
N ALA A 20 4.25 -18.99 -4.57
CA ALA A 20 4.25 -17.72 -3.86
C ALA A 20 3.05 -16.80 -4.23
N ALA A 21 2.25 -17.13 -5.26
CA ALA A 21 0.92 -16.55 -5.52
C ALA A 21 -0.08 -17.03 -4.49
N ALA A 22 -0.13 -18.34 -4.27
CA ALA A 22 -0.96 -18.95 -3.25
C ALA A 22 -0.57 -18.47 -1.83
N PHE A 23 0.70 -18.12 -1.61
CA PHE A 23 1.20 -17.63 -0.32
C PHE A 23 1.37 -16.10 -0.23
N HIS A 24 0.99 -15.33 -1.24
CA HIS A 24 1.20 -13.88 -1.32
C HIS A 24 0.67 -13.14 -0.07
N SER A 25 -0.52 -13.52 0.37
CA SER A 25 -1.20 -12.97 1.56
C SER A 25 -0.49 -13.27 2.88
N TYR A 26 0.40 -14.27 2.93
CA TYR A 26 1.24 -14.58 4.10
C TYR A 26 2.57 -13.81 4.09
N PHE A 27 3.03 -13.38 2.92
CA PHE A 27 4.26 -12.60 2.80
C PHE A 27 4.03 -11.12 3.08
N ILE A 28 2.86 -10.55 2.76
CA ILE A 28 2.55 -9.20 3.23
C ILE A 28 2.09 -9.27 4.69
N PRO A 29 2.70 -8.52 5.63
CA PRO A 29 2.27 -8.51 7.02
C PRO A 29 0.78 -8.18 7.15
N ALA A 30 0.13 -8.84 8.13
CA ALA A 30 -1.23 -8.48 8.53
C ALA A 30 -1.29 -7.00 8.91
N LEU A 31 -2.44 -6.39 8.67
CA LEU A 31 -2.69 -5.01 9.06
C LEU A 31 -2.65 -4.89 10.59
N ASP A 32 -1.80 -3.99 11.08
CA ASP A 32 -1.67 -3.61 12.48
C ASP A 32 -1.71 -2.08 12.61
N THR A 33 -2.83 -1.56 13.09
CA THR A 33 -3.02 -0.11 13.26
C THR A 33 -2.22 0.46 14.42
N SER A 34 -1.78 -0.37 15.38
CA SER A 34 -0.93 0.07 16.49
C SER A 34 0.46 0.50 16.02
N SER A 35 0.88 0.02 14.84
CA SER A 35 2.15 0.39 14.20
C SER A 35 2.15 1.77 13.52
N ARG A 36 1.03 2.50 13.52
CA ARG A 36 0.87 3.80 12.82
C ARG A 36 2.01 4.77 13.12
N ASP A 37 2.31 5.01 14.39
CA ASP A 37 3.26 6.05 14.79
C ASP A 37 4.68 5.68 14.34
N HIS A 38 5.07 4.42 14.50
CA HIS A 38 6.33 3.88 14.01
C HIS A 38 6.47 3.98 12.47
N ILE A 39 5.37 3.77 11.73
CA ILE A 39 5.36 3.94 10.27
C ILE A 39 5.53 5.40 9.88
N LEU A 40 4.85 6.32 10.57
CA LEU A 40 4.97 7.75 10.33
C LEU A 40 6.39 8.24 10.60
N ASP A 41 7.01 7.80 11.69
CA ASP A 41 8.41 8.13 12.00
C ASP A 41 9.35 7.70 10.87
N PHE A 42 9.15 6.48 10.34
CA PHE A 42 9.91 6.01 9.18
C PHE A 42 9.69 6.91 7.95
N ILE A 43 8.43 7.24 7.61
CA ILE A 43 8.10 8.04 6.42
C ILE A 43 8.69 9.45 6.54
N ILE A 44 8.49 10.10 7.68
CA ILE A 44 9.01 11.45 7.98
C ILE A 44 10.54 11.45 7.90
N SER A 45 11.20 10.45 8.50
CA SER A 45 12.65 10.29 8.43
C SER A 45 13.12 10.07 6.99
N LYS A 46 12.44 9.22 6.21
CA LYS A 46 12.80 8.95 4.81
C LYS A 46 12.67 10.17 3.91
N LYS A 47 11.69 11.02 4.17
CA LYS A 47 11.50 12.28 3.44
C LYS A 47 12.36 13.42 3.99
N GLY A 48 13.16 13.19 5.03
CA GLY A 48 14.02 14.22 5.64
C GLY A 48 13.22 15.34 6.31
N LEU A 49 11.98 15.06 6.70
CA LEU A 49 11.05 16.02 7.29
C LEU A 49 11.25 16.09 8.81
N LYS A 50 10.78 17.19 9.41
CA LYS A 50 10.70 17.33 10.87
C LYS A 50 9.29 16.98 11.33
N ILE A 51 9.18 16.24 12.42
CA ILE A 51 7.90 15.98 13.10
C ILE A 51 7.28 17.33 13.50
N LYS A 52 5.99 17.48 13.22
CA LYS A 52 5.16 18.65 13.53
C LYS A 52 4.12 18.25 14.58
N PRO A 53 4.40 18.44 15.89
CA PRO A 53 3.51 18.01 16.97
C PRO A 53 2.10 18.61 16.92
N GLU A 54 1.96 19.74 16.22
CA GLU A 54 0.69 20.44 16.02
C GLU A 54 -0.24 19.76 15.00
N LEU A 55 0.28 18.87 14.14
CA LEU A 55 -0.53 18.16 13.16
C LEU A 55 -1.28 17.00 13.82
N ALA A 56 -2.60 17.00 13.69
CA ALA A 56 -3.43 15.90 14.14
C ALA A 56 -3.14 14.64 13.29
N LEU A 57 -2.90 13.51 13.96
CA LEU A 57 -2.74 12.22 13.30
C LEU A 57 -4.07 11.74 12.72
N PRO A 58 -4.07 11.01 11.59
CA PRO A 58 -5.30 10.52 11.00
C PRO A 58 -5.88 9.39 11.85
N ASP A 59 -7.21 9.39 11.99
CA ASP A 59 -7.94 8.23 12.50
C ASP A 59 -7.94 7.12 11.44
N ILE A 60 -7.80 5.86 11.87
CA ILE A 60 -7.80 4.70 10.97
C ILE A 60 -9.05 3.86 11.24
N TYR A 61 -9.89 3.67 10.22
CA TYR A 61 -11.10 2.86 10.29
C TYR A 61 -10.97 1.64 9.38
N ILE A 62 -11.28 0.47 9.90
CA ILE A 62 -11.39 -0.77 9.14
C ILE A 62 -12.87 -0.98 8.83
N LEU A 63 -13.22 -1.04 7.55
CA LEU A 63 -14.60 -1.19 7.06
C LEU A 63 -14.82 -2.63 6.63
N SER A 64 -15.96 -3.23 7.00
CA SER A 64 -16.31 -4.55 6.47
C SER A 64 -16.62 -4.46 4.98
N ILE A 65 -16.42 -5.55 4.24
CA ILE A 65 -16.71 -5.60 2.79
C ILE A 65 -18.18 -5.22 2.49
N GLN A 66 -19.10 -5.53 3.41
CA GLN A 66 -20.52 -5.18 3.30
C GLN A 66 -20.75 -3.67 3.43
N ASP A 67 -20.02 -3.01 4.33
CA ASP A 67 -20.07 -1.54 4.50
C ASP A 67 -19.54 -0.82 3.26
N VAL A 68 -18.50 -1.38 2.62
CA VAL A 68 -17.94 -0.85 1.37
C VAL A 68 -18.94 -0.96 0.22
N ALA A 69 -19.63 -2.09 0.10
CA ALA A 69 -20.65 -2.31 -0.92
C ALA A 69 -21.87 -1.36 -0.75
N GLY A 70 -22.26 -1.07 0.50
CA GLY A 70 -23.34 -0.13 0.82
C GLY A 70 -22.96 1.34 0.63
N ALA A 71 -21.72 1.73 0.96
CA ALA A 71 -21.23 3.10 0.82
C ALA A 71 -21.09 3.57 -0.64
N ASN A 72 -20.88 2.64 -1.58
CA ASN A 72 -20.76 2.95 -3.02
C ASN A 72 -22.04 3.53 -3.66
N LEU A 73 -23.21 3.46 -3.02
CA LEU A 73 -24.48 3.90 -3.62
C LEU A 73 -24.90 5.34 -3.27
N ILE A 74 -24.34 5.98 -2.25
CA ILE A 74 -24.88 7.25 -1.71
C ILE A 74 -23.98 8.47 -1.98
N THR A 75 -22.69 8.31 -2.27
CA THR A 75 -21.71 9.42 -2.26
C THR A 75 -21.01 9.74 -3.59
N MET A 76 -21.29 9.02 -4.68
CA MET A 76 -20.58 9.20 -5.97
C MET A 76 -20.63 10.63 -6.54
N PRO A 77 -21.77 11.38 -6.55
CA PRO A 77 -21.82 12.66 -7.25
C PRO A 77 -21.08 13.83 -6.58
N ILE A 78 -20.84 13.76 -5.26
CA ILE A 78 -20.22 14.88 -4.50
C ILE A 78 -18.68 14.78 -4.52
N LEU A 79 -18.13 13.58 -4.76
CA LEU A 79 -16.69 13.31 -4.70
C LEU A 79 -15.99 13.37 -6.07
N GLU A 80 -16.71 13.17 -7.18
CA GLU A 80 -16.18 13.40 -8.54
C GLU A 80 -15.67 14.83 -8.75
N ALA A 81 -16.24 15.82 -8.06
CA ALA A 81 -15.77 17.21 -8.06
C ALA A 81 -14.34 17.38 -7.48
N SER A 82 -13.81 16.38 -6.77
CA SER A 82 -12.46 16.38 -6.19
C SER A 82 -11.39 15.68 -7.05
N GLY A 83 -11.78 15.11 -8.21
CA GLY A 83 -10.83 14.66 -9.24
C GLY A 83 -10.07 13.36 -8.94
N MET A 84 -10.58 12.46 -8.09
CA MET A 84 -9.96 11.15 -7.84
C MET A 84 -10.97 9.99 -7.94
N PRO A 85 -11.04 9.27 -9.08
CA PRO A 85 -11.70 7.99 -9.15
C PRO A 85 -10.68 6.84 -9.05
N ASP A 86 -10.84 6.02 -8.02
CA ASP A 86 -10.91 4.55 -8.06
C ASP A 86 -10.53 3.99 -6.68
N PHE A 87 -11.55 3.47 -6.00
CA PHE A 87 -11.59 2.87 -4.67
C PHE A 87 -11.40 3.86 -3.51
N TYR A 88 -12.55 4.26 -2.94
CA TYR A 88 -12.69 5.16 -1.78
C TYR A 88 -12.14 4.56 -0.47
N VAL A 89 -11.96 3.25 -0.49
CA VAL A 89 -11.38 2.46 0.58
C VAL A 89 -9.91 2.25 0.22
N GLU A 90 -9.02 2.27 1.20
CA GLU A 90 -7.56 2.13 1.07
C GLU A 90 -6.77 3.43 0.85
N ARG A 91 -7.32 4.61 1.22
CA ARG A 91 -6.66 5.92 1.04
C ARG A 91 -6.83 6.88 2.23
N TYR A 92 -5.95 7.88 2.32
CA TYR A 92 -6.09 9.03 3.22
C TYR A 92 -7.03 10.10 2.65
N HIS A 93 -7.98 10.56 3.47
CA HIS A 93 -8.96 11.58 3.13
C HIS A 93 -8.66 12.91 3.85
N LYS A 94 -8.07 13.86 3.12
CA LYS A 94 -7.61 15.15 3.67
C LYS A 94 -8.68 15.93 4.44
N THR A 95 -9.87 16.08 3.86
CA THR A 95 -10.95 16.90 4.46
C THR A 95 -11.41 16.39 5.82
N TRP A 96 -11.29 15.09 6.07
CA TRP A 96 -11.77 14.48 7.32
C TRP A 96 -10.63 14.04 8.23
N ASN A 97 -9.38 14.10 7.75
CA ASN A 97 -8.19 13.57 8.39
C ASN A 97 -8.36 12.09 8.82
N ARG A 98 -8.73 11.23 7.87
CA ARG A 98 -9.02 9.81 8.13
C ARG A 98 -8.40 8.90 7.09
N ILE A 99 -8.09 7.68 7.47
CA ILE A 99 -7.74 6.57 6.57
C ILE A 99 -8.83 5.52 6.69
N LEU A 100 -9.44 5.16 5.56
CA LEU A 100 -10.40 4.08 5.47
C LEU A 100 -9.68 2.87 4.86
N ILE A 101 -9.76 1.70 5.48
CA ILE A 101 -9.11 0.47 4.99
C ILE A 101 -10.16 -0.62 4.92
N ALA A 102 -10.18 -1.39 3.84
CA ALA A 102 -11.11 -2.50 3.69
C ALA A 102 -10.65 -3.65 4.59
N GLU A 103 -11.60 -4.39 5.13
CA GLU A 103 -11.31 -5.66 5.76
C GLU A 103 -10.64 -6.60 4.75
N GLY A 104 -9.54 -7.22 5.15
CA GLY A 104 -8.71 -8.07 4.28
C GLY A 104 -7.46 -7.39 3.71
N CYS A 105 -7.39 -6.05 3.73
CA CYS A 105 -6.18 -5.33 3.35
C CYS A 105 -5.00 -5.66 4.27
N ARG A 106 -3.80 -5.40 3.76
CA ARG A 106 -2.53 -5.71 4.44
C ARG A 106 -1.76 -4.44 4.78
N GLN A 107 -0.67 -4.62 5.53
CA GLN A 107 0.11 -3.50 6.09
C GLN A 107 0.61 -2.51 5.03
N ASN A 108 0.89 -2.96 3.81
CA ASN A 108 1.31 -2.12 2.68
C ASN A 108 0.30 -0.99 2.38
N ILE A 109 -1.00 -1.25 2.49
CA ILE A 109 -2.06 -0.27 2.25
C ILE A 109 -2.06 0.84 3.31
N LEU A 110 -1.87 0.47 4.57
CA LEU A 110 -1.76 1.45 5.66
C LEU A 110 -0.52 2.32 5.48
N VAL A 111 0.63 1.72 5.16
CA VAL A 111 1.88 2.46 4.89
C VAL A 111 1.66 3.44 3.73
N HIS A 112 1.09 2.96 2.62
CA HIS A 112 0.79 3.78 1.45
C HIS A 112 -0.12 4.97 1.79
N SER A 113 -1.20 4.73 2.54
CA SER A 113 -2.12 5.79 2.99
C SER A 113 -1.45 6.81 3.92
N LEU A 114 -0.55 6.37 4.80
CA LEU A 114 0.20 7.27 5.68
C LEU A 114 1.23 8.10 4.90
N VAL A 115 1.76 7.60 3.78
CA VAL A 115 2.60 8.44 2.90
C VAL A 115 1.76 9.57 2.29
N HIS A 116 0.53 9.28 1.84
CA HIS A 116 -0.39 10.31 1.36
C HIS A 116 -0.68 11.36 2.45
N TYR A 117 -0.94 10.94 3.69
CA TYR A 117 -1.07 11.88 4.83
C TYR A 117 0.14 12.82 4.93
N VAL A 118 1.36 12.28 4.92
CA VAL A 118 2.57 13.10 4.99
C VAL A 118 2.69 14.05 3.78
N GLN A 119 2.41 13.57 2.57
CA GLN A 119 2.42 14.40 1.35
C GLN A 119 1.40 15.55 1.41
N PHE A 120 0.22 15.35 2.02
CA PHE A 120 -0.82 16.37 2.04
C PHE A 120 -0.69 17.38 3.19
N GLU A 121 -0.15 16.95 4.34
CA GLU A 121 -0.04 17.77 5.55
C GLU A 121 1.37 18.35 5.78
N TYR A 122 2.43 17.62 5.42
CA TYR A 122 3.80 18.10 5.64
C TYR A 122 4.33 18.88 4.44
N GLU A 123 3.98 18.46 3.23
CA GLU A 123 4.51 18.99 1.97
C GLU A 123 3.39 19.34 0.98
N PRO A 124 2.57 20.37 1.24
CA PRO A 124 1.43 20.72 0.39
C PRO A 124 1.83 21.22 -1.02
N ALA A 125 3.11 21.18 -1.38
CA ALA A 125 3.62 21.57 -2.68
C ALA A 125 2.95 20.78 -3.83
N LEU A 126 2.87 21.42 -4.99
CA LEU A 126 2.21 20.93 -6.20
C LEU A 126 3.06 19.86 -6.90
N MET A 127 3.05 18.63 -6.38
CA MET A 127 3.32 17.45 -7.19
C MET A 127 2.03 17.00 -7.88
N SER A 128 2.12 16.50 -9.11
CA SER A 128 0.98 15.89 -9.76
C SER A 128 0.51 14.65 -8.99
N LEU A 129 -0.79 14.29 -9.12
CA LEU A 129 -1.33 13.10 -8.46
C LEU A 129 -0.57 11.82 -8.84
N LYS A 130 -0.13 11.73 -10.10
CA LYS A 130 0.66 10.60 -10.59
C LYS A 130 2.03 10.50 -9.91
N GLU A 131 2.68 11.63 -9.65
CA GLU A 131 3.96 11.66 -8.95
C GLU A 131 3.79 11.33 -7.47
N LYS A 132 2.75 11.85 -6.82
CA LYS A 132 2.39 11.50 -5.44
C LYS A 132 2.19 10.01 -5.28
N GLU A 133 1.44 9.38 -6.19
CA GLU A 133 1.21 7.94 -6.13
C GLU A 133 2.47 7.11 -6.36
N LYS A 134 3.30 7.53 -7.32
CA LYS A 134 4.58 6.86 -7.57
C LYS A 134 5.49 6.94 -6.35
N GLU A 135 5.60 8.11 -5.72
CA GLU A 135 6.40 8.29 -4.50
C GLU A 135 5.81 7.47 -3.34
N ALA A 136 4.50 7.46 -3.16
CA ALA A 136 3.83 6.71 -2.10
C ALA A 136 4.15 5.21 -2.17
N TRP A 137 4.09 4.62 -3.37
CA TRP A 137 4.49 3.24 -3.56
C TRP A 137 5.99 2.99 -3.41
N ASP A 138 6.84 3.93 -3.81
CA ASP A 138 8.29 3.79 -3.63
C ASP A 138 8.66 3.75 -2.14
N ILE A 139 8.16 4.70 -1.35
CA ILE A 139 8.40 4.74 0.10
C ILE A 139 7.81 3.50 0.77
N THR A 140 6.63 3.03 0.33
CA THR A 140 6.02 1.79 0.83
C THR A 140 6.92 0.57 0.59
N LYS A 141 7.50 0.45 -0.61
CA LYS A 141 8.47 -0.62 -0.92
C LYS A 141 9.72 -0.52 -0.05
N GLN A 142 10.23 0.69 0.18
CA GLN A 142 11.37 0.91 1.07
C GLN A 142 11.06 0.48 2.52
N TYR A 143 9.87 0.80 3.03
CA TYR A 143 9.42 0.36 4.36
C TYR A 143 9.39 -1.16 4.47
N LEU A 144 8.75 -1.82 3.50
CA LEU A 144 8.60 -3.28 3.49
C LEU A 144 9.96 -3.98 3.35
N LYS A 145 10.86 -3.43 2.53
CA LYS A 145 12.23 -3.91 2.42
C LYS A 145 13.02 -3.74 3.72
N HIS A 146 12.79 -2.66 4.47
CA HIS A 146 13.51 -2.37 5.71
C HIS A 146 13.05 -3.26 6.87
N TYR A 147 11.74 -3.33 7.12
CA TYR A 147 11.18 -4.04 8.28
C TYR A 147 10.81 -5.50 8.01
N TYR A 148 10.61 -5.88 6.74
CA TYR A 148 10.23 -7.23 6.34
C TYR A 148 11.11 -7.77 5.20
N PRO A 149 12.46 -7.71 5.29
CA PRO A 149 13.37 -7.95 4.18
C PRO A 149 13.19 -9.33 3.52
N TRP A 150 13.02 -10.39 4.30
CA TRP A 150 12.86 -11.75 3.76
C TRP A 150 11.55 -11.92 3.02
N ARG A 151 10.46 -11.39 3.57
CA ARG A 151 9.16 -11.38 2.89
C ARG A 151 9.22 -10.50 1.64
N TYR A 152 9.97 -9.39 1.72
CA TYR A 152 10.19 -8.48 0.60
C TYR A 152 10.84 -9.19 -0.59
N TRP A 153 11.95 -9.88 -0.34
CA TRP A 153 12.68 -10.58 -1.40
C TRP A 153 11.96 -11.84 -1.88
N ALA A 154 11.27 -12.56 -1.00
CA ALA A 154 10.45 -13.72 -1.39
C ALA A 154 9.35 -13.37 -2.40
N LEU A 155 8.80 -12.15 -2.33
CA LEU A 155 7.86 -11.64 -3.33
C LEU A 155 8.53 -10.90 -4.50
N THR A 156 9.73 -10.37 -4.34
CA THR A 156 10.37 -9.58 -5.41
C THR A 156 11.13 -10.45 -6.41
N ILE A 157 11.77 -11.53 -5.95
CA ILE A 157 12.63 -12.41 -6.77
C ILE A 157 11.81 -13.24 -7.78
N PRO A 158 10.76 -13.99 -7.38
CA PRO A 158 9.95 -14.76 -8.33
C PRO A 158 8.97 -13.91 -9.16
N TYR A 159 8.60 -12.70 -8.71
CA TYR A 159 7.57 -11.86 -9.35
C TYR A 159 8.11 -10.56 -9.95
N GLY A 160 9.40 -10.52 -10.32
CA GLY A 160 10.13 -9.33 -10.77
C GLY A 160 9.26 -8.27 -11.50
N PHE A 161 9.44 -7.01 -11.12
CA PHE A 161 8.69 -5.81 -11.59
C PHE A 161 7.17 -5.82 -11.49
N TYR A 162 6.50 -6.97 -11.37
CA TYR A 162 5.07 -7.02 -11.13
C TYR A 162 4.79 -6.49 -9.73
N ASN A 163 3.96 -5.46 -9.71
CA ASN A 163 3.61 -4.61 -8.61
C ASN A 163 2.73 -5.34 -7.56
N TRP A 164 3.11 -6.54 -7.14
CA TRP A 164 2.34 -7.34 -6.18
C TRP A 164 2.33 -6.75 -4.78
N TRP A 165 3.19 -5.78 -4.52
CA TRP A 165 3.12 -4.90 -3.35
C TRP A 165 2.01 -3.86 -3.45
N THR A 166 1.50 -3.61 -4.65
CA THR A 166 0.49 -2.58 -4.94
C THR A 166 -0.86 -3.18 -5.32
N SER A 167 -0.96 -4.50 -5.50
CA SER A 167 -2.23 -5.20 -5.66
C SER A 167 -2.64 -5.76 -4.30
N ALA A 168 -3.68 -5.17 -3.69
CA ALA A 168 -4.45 -5.91 -2.70
C ALA A 168 -4.92 -7.21 -3.37
N PRO A 169 -4.71 -8.39 -2.76
CA PRO A 169 -5.39 -9.59 -3.21
C PRO A 169 -6.88 -9.39 -2.93
N TYR A 170 -7.67 -9.21 -3.98
CA TYR A 170 -9.12 -9.39 -3.94
C TYR A 170 -9.43 -10.86 -4.22
#